data_AF-A0AAW1T7K6-F1
#
_entry.id   AF-A0AAW1T7K6-F1
#
_cell.length_a   1.000
_cell.length_b   1.000
_cell.length_c   1.000
_cell.angle_alpha   90.00
_cell.angle_beta   90.00
_cell.angle_gamma   90.00
#
_symmetry.space_group_name_H-M   'P 1'
#
loop_
_entity.id
_entity.type
_entity.pdbx_description
1 polymer ?
#
loop_
_entity_poly.entity_id
_entity_poly.type
_entity_poly.pdbx_seq_one_letter_code
_entity_poly.pdbx_strand_id
1 'polypeptide(L)'
;MADVEDFSTTDFSAKAWVNATCSIRPGEEPLERYLGELEMRLQLAAEDVEAGLTDRSQAALQLIPSAVHDVLRAQGDVVGLKAKVGVTLQQLDAARRLAAASVAGLAEIDAVKQRMEAAASTLKEATELSDLFNRIHTIFASGDLNRISETLASMRRSISLVQDVPEFRDSQARLQARGPSAGKRDFRTPRLGPVAVGFLC
;
A
#
# COMPACT_ATOMS: atom_id res chain seq x y z
N MET A 1 37.47 -52.63 1.56
CA MET A 1 37.69 -51.28 2.11
C MET A 1 37.24 -51.36 3.55
N ALA A 2 38.10 -51.12 4.54
CA ALA A 2 37.62 -50.96 5.91
C ALA A 2 36.81 -49.65 5.91
N ASP A 3 35.55 -49.71 6.29
CA ASP A 3 34.66 -48.56 6.19
C ASP A 3 34.97 -47.61 7.36
N VAL A 4 35.45 -46.41 7.05
CA VAL A 4 35.80 -45.40 8.06
C VAL A 4 34.53 -44.95 8.81
N GLU A 5 33.35 -45.16 8.21
CA GLU A 5 32.04 -44.89 8.80
C GLU A 5 31.77 -45.70 10.08
N ASP A 6 32.25 -46.96 10.19
CA ASP A 6 32.06 -47.77 11.39
C ASP A 6 32.72 -47.12 12.63
N PHE A 7 33.87 -46.46 12.43
CA PHE A 7 34.62 -45.77 13.48
C PHE A 7 34.01 -44.42 13.89
N SER A 8 33.07 -43.89 13.10
CA SER A 8 32.40 -42.63 13.38
C SER A 8 31.22 -42.75 14.37
N THR A 9 30.85 -43.99 14.73
CA THR A 9 29.74 -44.27 15.63
C THR A 9 30.13 -44.11 17.10
N THR A 10 29.23 -43.55 17.92
CA THR A 10 29.49 -43.24 19.34
C THR A 10 29.67 -44.47 20.23
N ASP A 11 29.17 -45.63 19.82
CA ASP A 11 29.20 -46.90 20.57
C ASP A 11 30.26 -47.89 20.02
N PHE A 12 31.24 -47.40 19.27
CA PHE A 12 32.24 -48.24 18.62
C PHE A 12 33.06 -49.07 19.64
N SER A 13 33.03 -50.40 19.49
CA SER A 13 33.81 -51.33 20.31
C SER A 13 34.91 -51.98 19.47
N ALA A 14 36.15 -51.51 19.66
CA ALA A 14 37.32 -52.01 18.94
C ALA A 14 37.51 -53.52 19.04
N LYS A 15 37.22 -54.13 20.20
CA LYS A 15 37.33 -55.59 20.40
C LYS A 15 36.29 -56.36 19.60
N ALA A 16 35.04 -55.87 19.58
CA ALA A 16 33.97 -56.50 18.81
C ALA A 16 34.24 -56.40 17.31
N TRP A 17 34.73 -55.25 16.87
CA TRP A 17 35.11 -55.00 15.48
C TRP A 17 36.26 -55.90 15.03
N VAL A 18 37.38 -55.95 15.76
CA VAL A 18 38.52 -56.83 15.43
C VAL A 18 38.09 -58.30 15.37
N ASN A 19 37.28 -58.76 16.33
CA ASN A 19 36.78 -60.14 16.33
C ASN A 19 35.86 -60.44 15.15
N ALA A 20 35.01 -59.49 14.75
CA ALA A 20 34.15 -59.61 13.57
C ALA A 20 34.98 -59.65 12.28
N THR A 21 35.96 -58.77 12.13
CA THR A 21 36.85 -58.70 10.97
C THR A 21 37.72 -59.96 10.84
N CYS A 22 38.24 -60.48 11.95
CA CYS A 22 39.00 -61.73 11.96
C CYS A 22 38.14 -62.96 11.63
N SER A 23 36.83 -62.91 11.90
CA SER A 23 35.89 -64.00 11.57
C SER A 23 35.54 -64.06 10.08
N ILE A 24 35.76 -62.97 9.33
CA ILE A 24 35.51 -62.86 7.87
C ILE A 24 36.74 -63.33 7.06
N ARG A 25 37.86 -63.63 7.73
CA ARG A 25 39.12 -64.02 7.10
C ARG A 25 38.96 -65.27 6.20
N PRO A 26 39.51 -65.27 4.97
CA PRO A 26 39.58 -66.48 4.14
C PRO A 26 40.48 -67.54 4.80
N GLY A 27 40.00 -68.78 4.88
CA GLY A 27 40.58 -69.86 5.70
C GLY A 27 42.00 -70.34 5.35
N GLU A 28 42.63 -69.80 4.30
CA GLU A 28 43.94 -70.22 3.81
C GLU A 28 45.11 -69.31 4.25
N GLU A 29 44.86 -68.12 4.82
CA GLU A 29 45.94 -67.20 5.21
C GLU A 29 46.36 -67.30 6.69
N PRO A 30 47.69 -67.28 6.98
CA PRO A 30 48.18 -67.20 8.35
C PRO A 30 47.67 -65.91 9.01
N LEU A 31 47.17 -66.02 10.25
CA LEU A 31 46.54 -64.93 10.98
C LEU A 31 47.42 -63.67 11.06
N GLU A 32 48.72 -63.87 11.26
CA GLU A 32 49.71 -62.79 11.37
C GLU A 32 49.83 -61.97 10.08
N ARG A 33 49.73 -62.61 8.91
CA ARG A 33 49.77 -61.91 7.62
C ARG A 33 48.51 -61.06 7.42
N TYR A 34 47.34 -61.60 7.75
CA TYR A 34 46.07 -60.88 7.66
C TYR A 34 46.01 -59.69 8.63
N LEU A 35 46.50 -59.88 9.87
CA LEU A 35 46.58 -58.80 10.85
C LEU A 35 47.57 -57.71 10.45
N GLY A 36 48.73 -58.07 9.88
CA GLY A 36 49.68 -57.08 9.36
C GLY A 36 49.14 -56.28 8.17
N GLU A 37 48.37 -56.91 7.28
CA GLU A 37 47.68 -56.21 6.18
C GLU A 37 46.57 -55.30 6.70
N LEU A 38 45.82 -55.72 7.73
CA LEU A 38 44.79 -54.92 8.38
C LEU A 38 45.40 -53.70 9.11
N GLU A 39 46.50 -53.90 9.82
CA GLU A 39 47.26 -52.84 10.49
C GLU A 39 47.75 -51.81 9.48
N MET A 40 48.39 -52.25 8.38
CA MET A 40 48.84 -51.36 7.31
C MET A 40 47.68 -50.58 6.70
N ARG A 41 46.53 -51.21 6.48
CA ARG A 41 45.33 -50.54 5.95
C ARG A 41 44.76 -49.50 6.92
N LEU A 42 44.69 -49.82 8.21
CA LEU A 42 44.25 -48.88 9.24
C LEU A 42 45.19 -47.70 9.36
N GLN A 43 46.51 -47.95 9.29
CA GLN A 43 47.52 -46.90 9.31
C GLN A 43 47.38 -45.95 8.11
N LEU A 44 47.22 -46.49 6.89
CA LEU A 44 46.99 -45.68 5.70
C LEU A 44 45.68 -44.89 5.77
N ALA A 45 44.61 -45.47 6.31
CA ALA A 45 43.34 -44.77 6.50
C ALA A 45 43.45 -43.64 7.54
N ALA A 46 44.21 -43.85 8.62
CA ALA A 46 44.47 -42.81 9.62
C ALA A 46 45.28 -41.64 9.02
N GLU A 47 46.32 -41.95 8.24
CA GLU A 47 47.12 -40.94 7.54
C GLU A 47 46.30 -40.15 6.51
N ASP A 48 45.39 -40.80 5.77
CA ASP A 48 44.50 -40.14 4.82
C ASP A 48 43.48 -39.22 5.52
N VAL A 49 42.92 -39.66 6.65
CA VAL A 49 42.03 -38.82 7.47
C VAL A 49 42.78 -37.61 8.04
N GLU A 50 44.01 -37.79 8.52
CA GLU A 50 44.84 -36.71 9.05
C GLU A 50 45.22 -35.69 7.95
N ALA A 51 45.62 -36.18 6.77
CA ALA A 51 45.92 -35.35 5.62
C ALA A 51 44.69 -34.56 5.16
N GLY A 52 43.53 -35.24 5.03
CA GLY A 52 42.27 -34.61 4.65
C GLY A 52 41.76 -33.61 5.69
N LEU A 53 41.94 -33.88 6.99
CA LEU A 53 41.59 -32.95 8.05
C LEU A 53 42.50 -31.70 8.01
N THR A 54 43.80 -31.89 7.80
CA THR A 54 44.77 -30.79 7.72
C THR A 54 44.49 -29.88 6.53
N ASP A 55 44.25 -30.46 5.34
CA ASP A 55 43.91 -29.71 4.13
C ASP A 55 42.61 -28.90 4.30
N ARG A 56 41.54 -29.55 4.78
CA ARG A 56 40.26 -28.87 5.04
C ARG A 56 40.37 -27.80 6.12
N SER A 57 41.17 -28.03 7.15
CA SER A 57 41.41 -27.03 8.20
C SER A 57 42.16 -25.82 7.65
N GLN A 58 43.18 -26.02 6.80
CA GLN A 58 43.89 -24.93 6.14
C GLN A 58 42.97 -24.16 5.19
N ALA A 59 42.14 -24.86 4.40
CA ALA A 59 41.15 -24.22 3.54
C ALA A 59 40.12 -23.41 4.35
N ALA A 60 39.62 -23.96 5.46
CA ALA A 60 38.70 -23.26 6.35
C ALA A 60 39.33 -21.99 6.95
N LEU A 61 40.60 -22.05 7.37
CA LEU A 61 41.33 -20.89 7.89
C LEU A 61 41.47 -19.76 6.85
N GLN A 62 41.49 -20.08 5.55
CA GLN A 62 41.54 -19.08 4.49
C GLN A 62 40.15 -18.55 4.09
N LEU A 63 39.14 -19.43 4.04
CA LEU A 63 37.80 -19.10 3.58
C LEU A 63 36.97 -18.34 4.62
N ILE A 64 37.08 -18.70 5.90
CA ILE A 64 36.28 -18.11 6.98
C ILE A 64 36.48 -16.59 7.08
N PRO A 65 37.71 -16.05 7.08
CA PRO A 65 37.92 -14.61 7.13
C PRO A 65 37.30 -13.86 5.93
N SER A 66 37.40 -14.44 4.72
CA SER A 66 36.80 -13.86 3.51
C SER A 66 35.27 -13.83 3.62
N ALA A 67 34.66 -14.93 4.04
CA ALA A 67 33.21 -15.00 4.23
C ALA A 67 32.72 -14.00 5.28
N VAL A 68 33.45 -13.85 6.39
CA VAL A 68 33.13 -12.85 7.43
C VAL A 68 33.21 -11.44 6.87
N HIS A 69 34.26 -11.12 6.10
CA HIS A 69 34.39 -9.81 5.46
C HIS A 69 33.24 -9.52 4.50
N ASP A 70 32.82 -10.50 3.69
CA ASP A 70 31.71 -10.35 2.75
C ASP A 70 30.38 -10.12 3.47
N VAL A 71 30.13 -10.82 4.58
CA VAL A 71 28.95 -10.60 5.43
C VAL A 71 28.95 -9.20 6.04
N LEU A 72 30.09 -8.73 6.57
CA LEU A 72 30.22 -7.38 7.12
C LEU A 72 29.99 -6.30 6.06
N ARG A 73 30.53 -6.51 4.85
CA ARG A 73 30.30 -5.62 3.72
C ARG A 73 28.83 -5.57 3.33
N ALA A 74 28.18 -6.73 3.18
CA ALA A 74 26.76 -6.81 2.88
C ALA A 74 25.90 -6.12 3.96
N GLN A 75 26.27 -6.26 5.23
CA GLN A 75 25.59 -5.56 6.33
C GLN A 75 25.71 -4.04 6.20
N GLY A 76 26.90 -3.53 5.85
CA GLY A 76 27.12 -2.11 5.56
C GLY A 76 26.24 -1.61 4.41
N ASP A 77 26.17 -2.37 3.32
CA ASP A 77 25.35 -2.05 2.14
C ASP A 77 23.85 -2.01 2.48
N VAL A 78 23.36 -2.95 3.29
CA VAL A 78 21.97 -2.99 3.77
C VAL A 78 21.64 -1.75 4.62
N VAL A 79 22.53 -1.35 5.53
CA VAL A 79 22.34 -0.14 6.33
C VAL A 79 22.33 1.11 5.45
N GLY A 80 23.25 1.21 4.50
CA GLY A 80 23.30 2.30 3.52
C GLY A 80 22.04 2.37 2.66
N LEU A 81 21.53 1.22 2.20
CA LEU A 81 20.31 1.15 1.41
C LEU A 81 19.09 1.57 2.24
N LYS A 82 18.99 1.11 3.50
CA LYS A 82 17.91 1.51 4.41
C LYS A 82 17.89 3.03 4.62
N ALA A 83 19.06 3.65 4.78
CA ALA A 83 19.17 5.10 4.91
C ALA A 83 18.69 5.82 3.62
N LYS A 84 19.13 5.36 2.45
CA LYS A 84 18.69 5.90 1.14
C LYS A 84 17.19 5.79 0.96
N VAL A 85 16.60 4.63 1.24
CA VAL A 85 15.15 4.41 1.17
C VAL A 85 14.41 5.34 2.13
N GLY A 86 14.91 5.53 3.35
CA GLY A 86 14.34 6.49 4.31
C GLY A 86 14.29 7.92 3.76
N VAL A 87 15.38 8.39 3.14
CA VAL A 87 15.43 9.71 2.50
C VAL A 87 14.46 9.80 1.33
N THR A 88 14.40 8.80 0.46
CA THR A 88 13.49 8.78 -0.69
C THR A 88 12.03 8.80 -0.25
N LEU A 89 11.66 8.08 0.82
CA LEU A 89 10.32 8.11 1.39
C LEU A 89 9.97 9.51 1.93
N GLN A 90 10.89 10.17 2.62
CA GLN A 90 10.69 11.53 3.10
C GLN A 90 10.49 12.52 1.95
N GLN A 91 11.28 12.40 0.88
CA GLN A 91 11.12 13.21 -0.33
C GLN A 91 9.79 12.96 -1.02
N LEU A 92 9.35 11.70 -1.09
CA LEU A 92 8.06 11.33 -1.67
C LEU A 92 6.90 11.90 -0.85
N ASP A 93 6.96 11.84 0.48
CA ASP A 93 5.94 12.41 1.35
C ASP A 93 5.86 13.94 1.21
N ALA A 94 7.01 14.61 1.11
CA ALA A 94 7.06 16.04 0.85
C ALA A 94 6.44 16.39 -0.52
N ALA A 95 6.81 15.65 -1.57
CA ALA A 95 6.23 15.83 -2.90
C ALA A 95 4.72 15.56 -2.92
N ARG A 96 4.26 14.52 -2.22
CA ARG A 96 2.84 14.18 -2.08
C ARG A 96 2.06 15.31 -1.40
N ARG A 97 2.61 15.92 -0.35
CA ARG A 97 1.97 17.06 0.34
C ARG A 97 1.85 18.27 -0.56
N LEU A 98 2.91 18.61 -1.31
CA LEU A 98 2.88 19.70 -2.28
C LEU A 98 1.86 19.43 -3.40
N ALA A 99 1.83 18.21 -3.95
CA ALA A 99 0.85 17.83 -4.95
C ALA A 99 -0.59 17.92 -4.42
N ALA A 100 -0.84 17.47 -3.19
CA ALA A 100 -2.16 17.59 -2.56
C ALA A 100 -2.60 19.05 -2.38
N ALA A 101 -1.69 19.93 -1.98
CA ALA A 101 -1.96 21.37 -1.87
C ALA A 101 -2.29 21.99 -3.23
N SER A 102 -1.53 21.64 -4.28
CA SER A 102 -1.80 22.11 -5.65
C SER A 102 -3.15 21.62 -6.18
N VAL A 103 -3.50 20.35 -5.94
CA VAL A 103 -4.80 19.78 -6.34
C VAL A 103 -5.94 20.46 -5.60
N ALA A 104 -5.79 20.75 -4.30
CA ALA A 104 -6.79 21.50 -3.55
C ALA A 104 -7.00 22.91 -4.12
N GLY A 105 -5.91 23.62 -4.46
CA GLY A 105 -6.01 24.93 -5.12
C GLY A 105 -6.71 24.87 -6.49
N LEU A 106 -6.44 23.84 -7.28
CA LEU A 106 -7.14 23.62 -8.56
C LEU A 106 -8.63 23.35 -8.36
N ALA A 107 -9.02 22.61 -7.31
CA ALA A 107 -10.42 22.35 -7.00
C ALA A 107 -11.18 23.63 -6.59
N GLU A 108 -10.53 24.54 -5.86
CA GLU A 108 -11.11 25.86 -5.53
C GLU A 108 -11.33 26.71 -6.79
N ILE A 109 -10.35 26.71 -7.70
CA ILE A 109 -10.47 27.42 -8.98
C ILE A 109 -11.59 26.81 -9.83
N ASP A 110 -11.71 25.49 -9.88
CA ASP A 110 -12.79 24.82 -10.61
C ASP A 110 -14.17 25.17 -10.03
N ALA A 111 -14.30 25.25 -8.70
CA ALA A 111 -15.54 25.68 -8.06
C ALA A 111 -15.90 27.15 -8.36
N VAL A 112 -14.90 28.04 -8.49
CA VAL A 112 -15.12 29.42 -8.98
C VAL A 112 -15.58 29.39 -10.43
N LYS A 113 -14.90 28.62 -11.29
CA LYS A 113 -15.22 28.50 -12.71
C LYS A 113 -16.65 27.98 -12.92
N GLN A 114 -17.06 26.91 -12.23
CA GLN A 114 -18.43 26.38 -12.31
C GLN A 114 -19.47 27.43 -11.89
N ARG A 115 -19.20 28.21 -10.84
CA ARG A 115 -20.08 29.32 -10.44
C ARG A 115 -20.16 30.42 -11.50
N MET A 116 -19.04 30.76 -12.12
CA MET A 116 -18.99 31.74 -13.21
C MET A 116 -19.74 31.26 -14.45
N GLU A 117 -19.57 30.00 -14.84
CA GLU A 117 -20.28 29.39 -15.97
C GLU A 117 -21.79 29.35 -15.72
N ALA A 118 -22.22 28.99 -14.51
CA ALA A 118 -23.63 29.03 -14.12
C ALA A 118 -24.20 30.46 -14.20
N ALA A 119 -23.51 31.45 -13.65
CA ALA A 119 -23.94 32.85 -13.71
C ALA A 119 -23.99 33.38 -15.16
N ALA A 120 -23.03 32.98 -15.99
CA ALA A 120 -23.01 33.33 -17.41
C ALA A 120 -24.19 32.70 -18.17
N SER A 121 -24.54 31.44 -17.88
CA SER A 121 -25.73 30.79 -18.45
C SER A 121 -27.01 31.53 -18.06
N THR A 122 -27.17 31.85 -16.77
CA THR A 122 -28.35 32.59 -16.29
C THR A 122 -28.43 33.99 -16.90
N LEU A 123 -27.31 34.69 -17.05
CA LEU A 123 -27.30 36.00 -17.70
C LEU A 123 -27.67 35.90 -19.18
N LYS A 124 -27.19 34.86 -19.87
CA LYS A 124 -27.53 34.59 -21.27
C LYS A 124 -29.03 34.32 -21.43
N GLU A 125 -29.61 33.45 -20.61
CA GLU A 125 -31.05 33.17 -20.60
C GLU A 125 -31.87 34.44 -20.31
N ALA A 126 -31.42 35.28 -19.37
CA ALA A 126 -32.07 36.55 -19.07
C ALA A 126 -32.00 37.55 -20.25
N THR A 127 -30.88 37.60 -20.98
CA THR A 127 -30.77 38.42 -22.19
C THR A 127 -31.67 37.90 -23.32
N GLU A 128 -31.72 36.58 -23.53
CA GLU A 128 -32.60 35.96 -24.53
C GLU A 128 -34.09 36.21 -24.22
N LEU A 129 -34.47 36.13 -22.95
CA LEU A 129 -35.82 36.48 -22.48
C LEU A 129 -36.12 37.97 -22.67
N SER A 130 -35.16 38.86 -22.40
CA SER A 130 -35.31 40.30 -22.60
C SER A 130 -35.48 40.68 -24.07
N ASP A 131 -34.73 40.03 -24.97
CA ASP A 131 -34.85 40.21 -26.41
C ASP A 131 -36.23 39.76 -26.92
N LEU A 132 -36.74 38.62 -26.42
CA LEU A 132 -38.09 38.17 -26.71
C LEU A 132 -39.14 39.19 -26.23
N PHE A 133 -38.96 39.75 -25.04
CA PHE A 133 -39.86 40.76 -24.47
C PHE A 133 -39.86 42.06 -25.29
N ASN A 134 -38.69 42.52 -25.75
CA ASN A 134 -38.58 43.67 -26.65
C ASN A 134 -39.27 43.42 -28.00
N ARG A 135 -39.10 42.25 -28.61
CA ARG A 135 -39.82 41.87 -29.84
C ARG A 135 -41.32 41.93 -29.65
N ILE A 136 -41.83 41.43 -28.52
CA ILE A 136 -43.24 41.53 -28.18
C ILE A 136 -43.67 42.98 -28.06
N HIS A 137 -42.94 43.84 -27.33
CA HIS A 137 -43.24 45.27 -27.25
C HIS A 137 -43.34 45.95 -28.62
N THR A 138 -42.49 45.59 -29.58
CA THR A 138 -42.58 46.14 -30.94
C THR A 138 -43.84 45.70 -31.70
N ILE A 139 -44.31 44.45 -31.49
CA ILE A 139 -45.58 43.95 -32.06
C ILE A 139 -46.79 44.58 -31.37
N PHE A 140 -46.68 44.88 -30.07
CA PHE A 140 -47.70 45.64 -29.36
C PHE A 140 -47.81 47.09 -29.85
N ALA A 141 -46.68 47.72 -30.16
CA ALA A 141 -46.63 49.08 -30.69
C ALA A 141 -47.20 49.19 -32.11
N SER A 142 -47.24 48.09 -32.90
CA SER A 142 -47.85 48.09 -34.23
C SER A 142 -49.38 48.02 -34.22
N GLY A 143 -50.02 47.80 -33.06
CA GLY A 143 -51.48 47.92 -32.88
C GLY A 143 -52.33 46.74 -33.37
N ASP A 144 -51.73 45.66 -33.89
CA ASP A 144 -52.46 44.50 -34.44
C ASP A 144 -52.93 43.53 -33.34
N LEU A 145 -54.16 43.74 -32.86
CA LEU A 145 -54.75 43.00 -31.72
C LEU A 145 -54.80 41.47 -31.91
N ASN A 146 -54.98 40.98 -33.15
CA ASN A 146 -55.01 39.54 -33.45
C ASN A 146 -53.61 38.90 -33.41
N ARG A 147 -52.56 39.59 -33.90
CA ARG A 147 -51.19 39.06 -33.84
C ARG A 147 -50.66 39.06 -32.41
N ILE A 148 -51.05 40.05 -31.62
CA ILE A 148 -50.72 40.13 -30.20
C ILE A 148 -51.30 38.93 -29.45
N SER A 149 -52.60 38.64 -29.61
CA SER A 149 -53.27 37.56 -28.88
C SER A 149 -52.69 36.17 -29.23
N GLU A 150 -52.36 35.94 -30.50
CA GLU A 150 -51.77 34.69 -30.98
C GLU A 150 -50.34 34.48 -30.46
N THR A 151 -49.52 35.55 -30.44
CA THR A 151 -48.15 35.53 -29.90
C THR A 151 -48.13 35.33 -28.38
N LEU A 152 -49.05 35.97 -27.65
CA LEU A 152 -49.16 35.85 -26.20
C LEU A 152 -49.70 34.47 -25.78
N ALA A 153 -50.61 33.89 -26.57
CA ALA A 153 -51.07 32.51 -26.39
C ALA A 153 -49.96 31.48 -26.69
N SER A 154 -49.08 31.76 -27.65
CA SER A 154 -47.89 30.94 -27.92
C SER A 154 -46.90 31.01 -26.75
N MET A 155 -46.62 32.21 -26.23
CA MET A 155 -45.71 32.40 -25.09
C MET A 155 -46.24 31.78 -23.79
N ARG A 156 -47.56 31.86 -23.55
CA ARG A 156 -48.17 31.17 -22.41
C ARG A 156 -48.00 29.65 -22.52
N ARG A 157 -48.09 29.09 -23.74
CA ARG A 157 -47.89 27.66 -23.98
C ARG A 157 -46.43 27.26 -23.78
N SER A 158 -45.45 28.04 -24.25
CA SER A 158 -44.03 27.73 -24.03
C SER A 158 -43.62 27.86 -22.56
N ILE A 159 -44.14 28.85 -21.81
CA ILE A 159 -43.90 28.97 -20.36
C ILE A 159 -44.58 27.82 -19.59
N SER A 160 -45.79 27.41 -20.01
CA SER A 160 -46.48 26.25 -19.41
C SER A 160 -45.74 24.93 -19.65
N LEU A 161 -45.01 24.81 -20.76
CA LEU A 161 -44.15 23.66 -21.05
C LEU A 161 -42.85 23.69 -20.21
N VAL A 162 -42.30 24.89 -19.95
CA VAL A 162 -41.12 25.05 -19.07
C VAL A 162 -41.44 24.78 -17.60
N GLN A 163 -42.68 25.03 -17.14
CA GLN A 163 -43.14 24.63 -15.79
C GLN A 163 -43.20 23.11 -15.57
N ASP A 164 -43.28 22.32 -16.64
CA ASP A 164 -43.34 20.86 -16.58
C ASP A 164 -41.96 20.19 -16.76
N VAL A 165 -40.88 20.99 -16.86
CA VAL A 165 -39.51 20.49 -16.94
C VAL A 165 -39.09 19.95 -15.57
N PRO A 166 -38.60 18.69 -15.48
CA PRO A 166 -38.35 17.99 -14.22
C PRO A 166 -37.34 18.69 -13.30
N GLU A 167 -36.39 19.45 -13.85
CA GLU A 167 -35.38 20.19 -13.07
C GLU A 167 -35.99 21.32 -12.20
N PHE A 168 -37.12 21.91 -12.61
CA PHE A 168 -37.86 22.91 -11.83
C PHE A 168 -38.77 22.29 -10.76
N ARG A 169 -39.28 21.07 -11.01
CA ARG A 169 -40.03 20.29 -10.01
C ARG A 169 -39.11 19.82 -8.88
N ASP A 170 -37.89 19.39 -9.22
CA ASP A 170 -36.89 18.96 -8.24
C ASP A 170 -36.36 20.12 -7.38
N SER A 171 -36.14 21.30 -7.97
CA SER A 171 -35.76 22.49 -7.22
C SER A 171 -36.90 23.02 -6.32
N GLN A 172 -38.17 22.93 -6.75
CA GLN A 172 -39.33 23.26 -5.92
C GLN A 172 -39.55 22.25 -4.78
N ALA A 173 -39.34 20.95 -5.03
CA ALA A 173 -39.37 19.90 -4.00
C ALA A 173 -38.24 20.07 -2.96
N ARG A 174 -37.02 20.42 -3.41
CA ARG A 174 -35.87 20.71 -2.51
C ARG A 174 -36.06 21.99 -1.69
N LEU A 175 -36.81 22.97 -2.19
CA LEU A 175 -37.18 24.18 -1.44
C LEU A 175 -38.30 23.93 -0.42
N GLN A 176 -39.30 23.11 -0.77
CA GLN A 176 -40.35 22.69 0.17
C GLN A 176 -39.81 21.78 1.29
N ALA A 177 -38.81 20.94 0.99
CA ALA A 177 -38.10 20.16 2.01
C ALA A 177 -37.26 21.02 2.99
N ARG A 178 -37.04 22.32 2.70
CA ARG A 178 -36.19 23.22 3.48
C ARG A 178 -36.93 24.30 4.29
N GLY A 179 -38.27 24.32 4.34
CA GLY A 179 -38.99 25.14 5.32
C GLY A 179 -40.48 24.80 5.45
N PRO A 180 -41.10 24.86 6.66
CA PRO A 180 -40.62 25.43 7.92
C PRO A 180 -40.49 24.38 9.04
N SER A 181 -39.27 23.97 9.40
CA SER A 181 -38.96 23.38 10.71
C SER A 181 -38.06 24.31 11.53
N ALA A 182 -38.46 25.58 11.64
CA ALA A 182 -37.88 26.51 12.61
C ALA A 182 -38.85 26.64 13.80
N GLY A 183 -38.74 25.72 14.76
CA GLY A 183 -39.64 25.75 15.93
C GLY A 183 -39.46 24.67 17.00
N LYS A 184 -38.32 24.00 17.10
CA LYS A 184 -37.94 23.25 18.31
C LYS A 184 -36.42 23.18 18.41
N ARG A 185 -35.82 24.29 18.88
CA ARG A 185 -34.47 24.25 19.42
C ARG A 185 -34.61 23.69 20.84
N ASP A 186 -34.32 22.39 20.98
CA ASP A 186 -34.01 21.78 22.25
C ASP A 186 -32.80 22.49 22.85
N PHE A 187 -33.06 23.30 23.88
CA PHE A 187 -32.03 23.90 24.70
C PHE A 187 -31.47 22.80 25.63
N ARG A 188 -30.58 21.95 25.10
CA ARG A 188 -29.73 21.09 25.93
C ARG A 188 -28.70 21.97 26.64
N THR A 189 -28.98 22.25 27.90
CA THR A 189 -28.03 22.74 28.90
C THR A 189 -26.73 21.93 28.91
N PRO A 190 -25.54 22.56 28.97
CA PRO A 190 -24.33 21.85 29.37
C PRO A 190 -24.42 21.52 30.86
N ARG A 191 -24.27 20.24 31.20
CA ARG A 191 -24.05 19.79 32.58
C ARG A 191 -22.76 20.41 33.09
N LEU A 192 -22.89 21.42 33.96
CA LEU A 192 -21.85 21.77 34.93
C LEU A 192 -21.58 20.53 35.79
N GLY A 193 -20.34 20.03 35.72
CA GLY A 193 -19.86 19.03 36.67
C GLY A 193 -19.86 19.62 38.09
N PRO A 194 -20.05 18.77 39.13
CA PRO A 194 -20.01 19.23 40.50
C PRO A 194 -18.59 19.73 40.83
N VAL A 195 -18.53 20.97 41.29
CA VAL A 195 -17.36 21.59 41.93
C VAL A 195 -17.06 20.77 43.19
N ALA A 196 -15.94 20.07 43.19
CA ALA A 196 -15.39 19.46 44.39
C ALA A 196 -14.84 20.59 45.29
N VAL A 197 -15.63 20.97 46.28
CA VAL A 197 -15.16 21.73 47.44
C VAL A 197 -14.59 20.71 48.43
N GLY A 198 -13.29 20.46 48.33
CA GLY A 198 -12.51 19.72 49.32
C GLY A 198 -11.74 20.71 50.18
N PHE A 199 -12.25 20.95 51.38
CA PHE A 199 -11.67 21.76 52.44
C PHE A 199 -10.40 21.09 53.02
N LEU A 200 -9.48 21.93 53.50
CA LEU A 200 -8.26 21.57 54.23
C LEU A 200 -8.48 20.55 55.37
N CYS A 201 -7.60 19.55 55.43
CA CYS A 201 -6.85 19.13 56.62
C CYS A 201 -5.51 18.52 56.15
#